data_AF-A0A3M1AN75-F1
#
_entry.id   AF-A0A3M1AN75-F1
#
_cell.length_a   1.000
_cell.length_b   1.000
_cell.length_c   1.000
_cell.angle_alpha   90.00
_cell.angle_beta   90.00
_cell.angle_gamma   90.00
#
_symmetry.space_group_name_H-M   'P 1'
#
loop_
_entity.id
_entity.type
_entity.pdbx_description
1 polymer ?
#
loop_
_entity_poly.entity_id
_entity_poly.type
_entity_poly.pdbx_seq_one_letter_code
_entity_poly.pdbx_strand_id
1 'polypeptide(L)'
;MSNTVVTVQRHIMEQQTLHPEATGEFTALMMDLIFAAKTISREVNKAGLADILGLTGSVNIHGEGVMKLDEFAQRKIYQAMDHGGHLCCMASEESADIIPIPSRYKKGKYVLLFDPLDGSSNIDVNGTIGTIFSIHRRVTPDGTDGTLSDCLQPGRRQVAAGYFIYGSSTILVYTTGNGVHGFTLDPSIGEFLLSHPNIQIPKRGKIY
;
A
#
# COMPACT_ATOMS: atom_id res chain seq x y z
N MET A 1 -1.80 30.40 -9.74
CA MET A 1 -1.65 28.96 -9.42
C MET A 1 -0.19 28.75 -9.08
N SER A 2 0.12 28.23 -7.89
CA SER A 2 1.52 27.95 -7.53
C SER A 2 2.07 26.89 -8.48
N ASN A 3 3.10 27.24 -9.25
CA ASN A 3 3.67 26.44 -10.33
C ASN A 3 4.63 25.34 -9.81
N THR A 4 4.39 24.84 -8.60
CA THR A 4 5.32 23.94 -7.90
C THR A 4 4.84 22.50 -8.08
N VAL A 5 5.59 21.72 -8.87
CA VAL A 5 5.44 20.27 -8.93
C VAL A 5 5.91 19.67 -7.61
N VAL A 6 5.05 18.92 -6.94
CA VAL A 6 5.34 18.24 -5.67
C VAL A 6 5.18 16.75 -5.87
N THR A 7 6.29 16.00 -5.77
CA THR A 7 6.26 14.53 -5.79
C THR A 7 5.80 14.00 -4.43
N VAL A 8 5.29 12.76 -4.41
CA VAL A 8 4.95 12.08 -3.15
C VAL A 8 6.15 11.97 -2.22
N GLN A 9 7.35 11.69 -2.74
CA GLN A 9 8.57 11.64 -1.96
C GLN A 9 8.85 12.99 -1.30
N ARG A 10 8.81 14.08 -2.08
CA ARG A 10 9.00 15.44 -1.56
C ARG A 10 7.99 15.75 -0.47
N HIS A 11 6.71 15.45 -0.70
CA HIS A 11 5.65 15.69 0.28
C HIS A 11 5.92 14.95 1.59
N ILE A 12 6.25 13.66 1.54
CA ILE A 12 6.53 12.86 2.74
C ILE A 12 7.77 13.40 3.47
N MET A 13 8.82 13.77 2.75
CA MET A 13 10.02 14.36 3.35
C MET A 13 9.75 15.72 4.01
N GLU A 14 8.96 16.58 3.37
CA GLU A 14 8.54 17.87 3.94
C GLU A 14 7.63 17.69 5.16
N GLN A 15 6.82 16.63 5.23
CA GLN A 15 6.08 16.30 6.45
C GLN A 15 7.02 15.75 7.54
N GLN A 16 8.00 14.92 7.18
CA GLN A 16 8.96 14.36 8.13
C GLN A 16 9.72 15.45 8.90
N THR A 17 10.11 16.54 8.26
CA THR A 17 10.85 17.64 8.92
C THR A 17 10.03 18.36 9.99
N LEU A 18 8.70 18.22 9.99
CA LEU A 18 7.81 18.75 11.02
C LEU A 18 7.80 17.88 12.30
N HIS A 19 8.43 16.70 12.25
CA HIS A 19 8.47 15.72 13.33
C HIS A 19 9.92 15.41 13.73
N PRO A 20 10.49 16.09 14.75
CA PRO A 20 11.90 15.92 15.16
C PRO A 20 12.29 14.49 15.51
N GLU A 21 11.34 13.67 15.95
CA GLU A 21 11.50 12.26 16.28
C GLU A 21 11.53 11.32 15.06
N ALA A 22 11.27 11.83 13.85
CA ALA A 22 11.12 11.02 12.65
C ALA A 22 12.49 10.60 12.08
N THR A 23 12.81 9.32 12.23
CA THR A 23 14.08 8.71 11.81
C THR A 23 14.21 8.47 10.30
N GLY A 24 13.17 8.74 9.50
CA GLY A 24 13.12 8.41 8.07
C GLY A 24 12.68 6.99 7.73
N GLU A 25 12.56 6.08 8.72
CA GLU A 25 12.11 4.69 8.48
C GLU A 25 10.69 4.62 7.89
N PHE A 26 9.80 5.56 8.24
CA PHE A 26 8.47 5.65 7.63
C PHE A 26 8.54 6.07 6.15
N THR A 27 9.40 7.03 5.85
CA THR A 27 9.62 7.50 4.47
C THR A 27 10.12 6.36 3.60
N ALA A 28 11.10 5.58 4.08
CA ALA A 28 11.60 4.40 3.37
C ALA A 28 10.48 3.35 3.14
N LEU A 29 9.71 3.02 4.18
CA LEU A 29 8.55 2.12 4.08
C LEU A 29 7.59 2.55 2.96
N MET A 30 7.21 3.82 2.95
CA MET A 30 6.29 4.34 1.94
C MET A 30 6.91 4.29 0.53
N MET A 31 8.21 4.56 0.39
CA MET A 31 8.87 4.49 -0.92
C MET A 31 8.91 3.06 -1.47
N ASP A 32 9.16 2.07 -0.63
CA ASP A 32 9.16 0.65 -1.01
C ASP A 32 7.75 0.20 -1.42
N LEU A 33 6.72 0.63 -0.67
CA LEU A 33 5.33 0.34 -1.00
C LEU A 33 4.89 1.02 -2.32
N ILE A 34 5.28 2.28 -2.54
CA ILE A 34 5.03 3.01 -3.79
C ILE A 34 5.71 2.31 -4.97
N PHE A 35 6.93 1.80 -4.78
CA PHE A 35 7.63 1.03 -5.80
C PHE A 35 6.87 -0.26 -6.17
N ALA A 36 6.38 -1.00 -5.18
CA ALA A 36 5.52 -2.17 -5.40
C ALA A 36 4.27 -1.78 -6.20
N ALA A 37 3.58 -0.70 -5.80
CA ALA A 37 2.38 -0.24 -6.48
C ALA A 37 2.62 0.22 -7.93
N LYS A 38 3.76 0.85 -8.24
CA LYS A 38 4.14 1.18 -9.63
C LYS A 38 4.34 -0.08 -10.47
N THR A 39 4.91 -1.12 -9.87
CA THR A 39 5.12 -2.42 -10.52
C THR A 39 3.80 -3.13 -10.79
N ILE A 40 2.87 -3.10 -9.83
CA ILE A 40 1.51 -3.64 -9.98
C ILE A 40 0.76 -2.88 -11.07
N SER A 41 0.71 -1.54 -11.00
CA SER A 41 0.07 -0.69 -12.02
C SER A 41 0.56 -1.00 -13.44
N ARG A 42 1.88 -1.16 -13.62
CA ARG A 42 2.46 -1.51 -14.93
C ARG A 42 1.95 -2.85 -15.46
N GLU A 43 1.76 -3.81 -14.58
CA GLU A 43 1.32 -5.17 -14.93
C GLU A 43 -0.18 -5.23 -15.18
N VAL A 44 -0.99 -4.58 -14.33
CA VAL A 44 -2.44 -4.40 -14.52
C VAL A 44 -2.74 -3.77 -15.89
N ASN A 45 -2.01 -2.72 -16.28
CA ASN A 45 -2.15 -2.05 -17.57
C ASN A 45 -1.80 -2.93 -18.79
N LYS A 46 -1.24 -4.13 -18.57
CA LYS A 46 -0.87 -5.09 -19.60
C LYS A 46 -1.59 -6.41 -19.47
N ALA A 47 -2.55 -6.53 -18.54
CA ALA A 47 -3.15 -7.81 -18.20
C ALA A 47 -3.81 -8.50 -19.41
N GLY A 48 -4.46 -7.74 -20.30
CA GLY A 48 -5.02 -8.30 -21.55
C GLY A 48 -4.00 -8.78 -22.59
N LEU A 49 -2.72 -8.49 -22.41
CA LEU A 49 -1.62 -8.86 -23.32
C LEU A 49 -0.67 -9.91 -22.71
N ALA A 50 -0.71 -10.09 -21.39
CA ALA A 50 0.11 -11.03 -20.64
C ALA A 50 -0.75 -12.20 -20.13
N ASP A 51 -0.19 -13.40 -19.99
CA ASP A 51 -0.91 -14.59 -19.48
C ASP A 51 -1.11 -14.56 -17.96
N ILE A 52 -1.53 -13.40 -17.45
CA ILE A 52 -1.73 -13.07 -16.04
C ILE A 52 -3.20 -12.89 -15.67
N LEU A 53 -4.10 -13.08 -16.63
CA LEU A 53 -5.55 -13.12 -16.41
C LEU A 53 -6.00 -14.56 -16.10
N GLY A 54 -7.10 -14.67 -15.35
CA GLY A 54 -7.70 -15.93 -14.95
C GLY A 54 -7.25 -16.47 -13.59
N LEU A 55 -7.90 -17.55 -13.17
CA LEU A 55 -7.69 -18.23 -11.89
C LEU A 55 -6.35 -18.95 -11.83
N THR A 56 -5.73 -18.97 -10.65
CA THR A 56 -4.54 -19.81 -10.38
C THR A 56 -4.92 -21.26 -10.12
N GLY A 57 -6.21 -21.52 -9.85
CA GLY A 57 -6.73 -22.82 -9.41
C GLY A 57 -6.74 -22.98 -7.88
N SER A 58 -6.24 -21.99 -7.14
CA SER A 58 -6.27 -21.92 -5.68
C SER A 58 -7.52 -21.21 -5.17
N VAL A 59 -7.89 -21.45 -3.92
CA VAL A 59 -8.97 -20.76 -3.20
C VAL A 59 -8.38 -20.11 -1.96
N ASN A 60 -8.65 -18.83 -1.71
CA ASN A 60 -8.14 -18.11 -0.55
C ASN A 60 -8.90 -18.50 0.75
N ILE A 61 -8.48 -17.94 1.89
CA ILE A 61 -9.10 -18.21 3.20
C ILE A 61 -10.55 -17.72 3.31
N HIS A 62 -10.98 -16.86 2.39
CA HIS A 62 -12.32 -16.31 2.30
C HIS A 62 -13.23 -17.13 1.37
N GLY A 63 -12.70 -18.19 0.74
CA GLY A 63 -13.47 -19.08 -0.15
C GLY A 63 -13.58 -18.56 -1.58
N GLU A 64 -12.80 -17.55 -1.94
CA GLU A 64 -12.78 -16.94 -3.28
C GLU A 64 -11.66 -17.54 -4.13
N GLY A 65 -11.91 -17.67 -5.44
CA GLY A 65 -10.91 -18.19 -6.38
C GLY A 65 -9.82 -17.15 -6.61
N VAL A 66 -8.57 -17.52 -6.32
CA VAL A 66 -7.44 -16.59 -6.42
C VAL A 66 -7.11 -16.32 -7.88
N MET A 67 -7.08 -15.04 -8.27
CA MET A 67 -6.64 -14.65 -9.60
C MET A 67 -5.12 -14.60 -9.65
N LYS A 68 -4.54 -14.89 -10.82
CA LYS A 68 -3.08 -14.80 -11.03
C LYS A 68 -2.51 -13.42 -10.68
N LEU A 69 -3.33 -12.38 -10.84
CA LEU A 69 -2.96 -11.01 -10.53
C LEU A 69 -2.93 -10.73 -9.01
N ASP A 70 -3.77 -11.41 -8.22
CA ASP A 70 -3.74 -11.33 -6.75
C ASP A 70 -2.42 -11.90 -6.22
N GLU A 71 -2.05 -13.12 -6.65
CA GLU A 71 -0.76 -13.74 -6.31
C GLU A 71 0.43 -12.88 -6.76
N PHE A 72 0.29 -12.24 -7.93
CA PHE A 72 1.30 -11.31 -8.42
C PHE A 72 1.45 -10.10 -7.49
N ALA A 73 0.35 -9.42 -7.15
CA ALA A 73 0.35 -8.26 -6.29
C ALA A 73 0.88 -8.58 -4.88
N GLN A 74 0.39 -9.67 -4.28
CA GLN A 74 0.86 -10.22 -3.01
C GLN A 74 2.37 -10.41 -3.02
N ARG A 75 2.91 -11.08 -4.04
CA ARG A 75 4.34 -11.33 -4.17
C ARG A 75 5.14 -10.04 -4.37
N LYS A 76 4.63 -9.07 -5.14
CA LYS A 76 5.33 -7.79 -5.36
C LYS A 76 5.40 -6.93 -4.12
N ILE A 77 4.33 -6.87 -3.34
CA ILE A 77 4.35 -6.19 -2.05
C ILE A 77 5.31 -6.91 -1.11
N TYR A 78 5.19 -8.23 -0.94
CA TYR A 78 6.09 -8.99 -0.08
C TYR A 78 7.57 -8.76 -0.43
N GLN A 79 7.95 -8.89 -1.70
CA GLN A 79 9.33 -8.72 -2.17
C GLN A 79 9.87 -7.30 -1.97
N ALA A 80 9.03 -6.26 -2.04
CA ALA A 80 9.45 -4.89 -1.79
C ALA A 80 9.65 -4.62 -0.29
N MET A 81 8.86 -5.28 0.57
CA MET A 81 8.74 -4.94 1.98
C MET A 81 9.57 -5.84 2.92
N ASP A 82 9.99 -7.03 2.49
CA ASP A 82 10.61 -8.05 3.37
C ASP A 82 12.03 -7.72 3.88
N HIS A 83 12.72 -6.75 3.29
CA HIS A 83 14.15 -6.49 3.54
C HIS A 83 14.49 -5.05 3.94
N GLY A 84 13.54 -4.11 3.87
CA GLY A 84 13.81 -2.68 4.10
C GLY A 84 14.07 -2.29 5.56
N GLY A 85 13.98 -3.25 6.51
CA GLY A 85 14.37 -3.05 7.91
C GLY A 85 13.43 -2.17 8.74
N HIS A 86 12.29 -1.77 8.18
CA HIS A 86 11.31 -0.87 8.78
C HIS A 86 10.07 -1.60 9.34
N LEU A 87 9.83 -2.86 8.93
CA LEU A 87 8.73 -3.71 9.43
C LEU A 87 9.19 -4.76 10.44
N CYS A 88 8.32 -5.15 11.37
CA CYS A 88 8.50 -6.34 12.23
C CYS A 88 7.71 -7.56 11.72
N CYS A 89 6.57 -7.34 11.08
CA CYS A 89 5.72 -8.34 10.43
C CYS A 89 4.77 -7.67 9.44
N MET A 90 4.10 -8.48 8.63
CA MET A 90 3.01 -8.08 7.76
C MET A 90 1.77 -8.95 7.99
N ALA A 91 0.62 -8.49 7.54
CA ALA A 91 -0.59 -9.30 7.37
C ALA A 91 -1.23 -8.96 6.01
N SER A 92 -1.73 -9.97 5.32
CA SER A 92 -2.36 -9.81 4.01
C SER A 92 -3.73 -10.50 4.00
N GLU A 93 -4.67 -9.96 3.22
CA GLU A 93 -5.93 -10.64 2.90
C GLU A 93 -5.70 -12.01 2.24
N GLU A 94 -4.61 -12.15 1.47
CA GLU A 94 -4.21 -13.41 0.81
C GLU A 94 -3.43 -14.40 1.72
N SER A 95 -3.36 -14.16 3.03
CA SER A 95 -2.61 -15.02 3.95
C SER A 95 -3.35 -15.29 5.26
N ALA A 96 -3.49 -16.57 5.60
CA ALA A 96 -4.13 -17.01 6.85
C ALA A 96 -3.37 -16.56 8.11
N ASP A 97 -2.04 -16.59 8.02
CA ASP A 97 -1.13 -16.32 9.13
C ASP A 97 -0.44 -14.97 8.94
N ILE A 98 0.14 -14.44 10.02
CA ILE A 98 1.05 -13.30 9.91
C ILE A 98 2.23 -13.67 9.01
N ILE A 99 2.69 -12.71 8.22
CA ILE A 99 3.85 -12.87 7.36
C ILE A 99 5.07 -12.32 8.12
N PRO A 100 5.97 -13.18 8.61
CA PRO A 100 7.15 -12.72 9.33
C PRO A 100 8.15 -12.11 8.36
N ILE A 101 8.87 -11.09 8.82
CA ILE A 101 10.08 -10.64 8.12
C ILE A 101 11.13 -11.75 8.22
N PRO A 102 11.88 -12.10 7.16
CA PRO A 102 12.93 -13.12 7.23
C PRO A 102 13.97 -12.82 8.31
N SER A 103 14.40 -13.82 9.08
CA SER A 103 15.30 -13.69 10.25
C SER A 103 16.62 -12.99 9.95
N ARG A 104 17.11 -13.09 8.71
CA ARG A 104 18.34 -12.42 8.23
C ARG A 104 18.22 -10.90 8.12
N TYR A 105 17.01 -10.34 8.09
CA TYR A 105 16.78 -8.90 7.97
C TYR A 105 16.36 -8.28 9.30
N LYS A 106 16.78 -7.03 9.51
CA LYS A 106 16.45 -6.22 10.70
C LYS A 106 14.93 -6.12 10.86
N LYS A 107 14.44 -6.30 12.09
CA LYS A 107 13.05 -6.00 12.44
C LYS A 107 12.91 -4.52 12.77
N GLY A 108 12.05 -3.84 12.05
CA GLY A 108 11.72 -2.45 12.30
C GLY A 108 10.60 -2.28 13.32
N LYS A 109 10.08 -1.05 13.35
CA LYS A 109 9.09 -0.59 14.33
C LYS A 109 7.65 -0.56 13.81
N TYR A 110 7.45 -0.89 12.53
CA TYR A 110 6.14 -0.83 11.89
C TYR A 110 5.57 -2.21 11.58
N VAL A 111 4.25 -2.24 11.41
CA VAL A 111 3.47 -3.38 10.92
C VAL A 111 2.77 -2.89 9.66
N LEU A 112 2.79 -3.69 8.60
CA LEU A 112 2.02 -3.42 7.39
C LEU A 112 0.89 -4.45 7.27
N LEU A 113 -0.35 -3.97 7.30
CA LEU A 113 -1.52 -4.74 6.91
C LEU A 113 -1.94 -4.27 5.52
N PHE A 114 -2.25 -5.19 4.61
CA PHE A 114 -2.60 -4.81 3.25
C PHE A 114 -3.60 -5.77 2.60
N ASP A 115 -4.38 -5.22 1.70
CA ASP A 115 -5.10 -5.97 0.68
C ASP A 115 -4.32 -5.74 -0.63
N PRO A 116 -3.67 -6.79 -1.18
CA PRO A 116 -2.81 -6.63 -2.33
C PRO A 116 -3.57 -6.21 -3.58
N LEU A 117 -4.82 -6.66 -3.75
CA LEU A 117 -5.62 -6.38 -4.94
C LEU A 117 -7.13 -6.40 -4.67
N ASP A 118 -7.64 -5.28 -4.16
CA ASP A 118 -9.07 -5.06 -3.93
C ASP A 118 -9.83 -4.99 -5.27
N GLY A 119 -11.00 -5.63 -5.29
CA GLY A 119 -11.88 -5.68 -6.45
C GLY A 119 -11.43 -6.67 -7.52
N SER A 120 -10.74 -7.76 -7.15
CA SER A 120 -10.26 -8.81 -8.07
C SER A 120 -11.33 -9.34 -9.03
N SER A 121 -12.61 -9.37 -8.63
CA SER A 121 -13.75 -9.71 -9.50
C SER A 121 -13.91 -8.80 -10.73
N ASN A 122 -13.34 -7.59 -10.69
CA ASN A 122 -13.40 -6.61 -11.78
C ASN A 122 -12.26 -6.77 -12.80
N ILE A 123 -11.30 -7.67 -12.57
CA ILE A 123 -10.13 -7.86 -13.43
C ILE A 123 -10.54 -8.23 -14.86
N ASP A 124 -11.40 -9.26 -15.02
CA ASP A 124 -11.77 -9.80 -16.33
C ASP A 124 -12.62 -8.83 -17.18
N VAL A 125 -13.28 -7.87 -16.54
CA VAL A 125 -14.10 -6.84 -17.20
C VAL A 125 -13.37 -5.52 -17.37
N ASN A 126 -12.06 -5.47 -17.08
CA ASN A 126 -11.25 -4.26 -17.11
C ASN A 126 -11.86 -3.12 -16.27
N GLY A 127 -12.45 -3.50 -15.13
CA GLY A 127 -12.98 -2.55 -14.14
C GLY A 127 -11.87 -1.96 -13.28
N THR A 128 -12.24 -1.07 -12.36
CA THR A 128 -11.27 -0.46 -11.44
C THR A 128 -10.97 -1.44 -10.30
N ILE A 129 -9.67 -1.59 -10.02
CA ILE A 129 -9.11 -2.39 -8.92
C ILE A 129 -8.12 -1.54 -8.13
N GLY A 130 -7.66 -1.99 -6.98
CA GLY A 130 -6.76 -1.21 -6.13
C GLY A 130 -5.94 -2.03 -5.15
N THR A 131 -5.09 -1.37 -4.37
CA THR A 131 -4.37 -1.98 -3.23
C THR A 131 -4.67 -1.14 -2.02
N ILE A 132 -5.05 -1.75 -0.90
CA ILE A 132 -5.34 -1.04 0.37
C ILE A 132 -4.21 -1.33 1.35
N PHE A 133 -3.81 -0.34 2.15
CA PHE A 133 -2.81 -0.54 3.19
C PHE A 133 -3.13 0.21 4.48
N SER A 134 -2.68 -0.38 5.59
CA SER A 134 -2.75 0.16 6.94
C SER A 134 -1.42 -0.07 7.63
N ILE A 135 -0.87 0.98 8.24
CA ILE A 135 0.41 0.95 8.93
C ILE A 135 0.20 1.25 10.40
N HIS A 136 0.71 0.37 11.26
CA HIS A 136 0.75 0.56 12.71
C HIS A 136 2.19 0.60 13.20
N ARG A 137 2.40 1.16 14.39
CA ARG A 137 3.61 0.87 15.17
C ARG A 137 3.45 -0.45 15.90
N ARG A 138 4.53 -1.22 16.00
CA ARG A 138 4.56 -2.46 16.80
C ARG A 138 4.23 -2.17 18.28
N VAL A 139 3.67 -3.17 18.96
CA VAL A 139 3.44 -3.17 20.43
C VAL A 139 4.41 -4.09 21.16
N THR A 140 4.98 -5.06 20.45
CA THR A 140 6.06 -5.92 20.97
C THR A 140 7.39 -5.15 21.05
N PRO A 141 8.34 -5.59 21.90
CA PRO A 141 9.62 -4.91 22.07
C PRO A 141 10.42 -4.77 20.77
N ASP A 142 11.17 -3.67 20.63
CA ASP A 142 11.99 -3.43 19.44
C ASP A 142 13.00 -4.56 19.19
N GLY A 143 13.22 -4.87 17.91
CA GLY A 143 14.17 -5.89 17.48
C GLY A 143 13.69 -7.34 17.59
N THR A 144 12.55 -7.62 18.25
CA THR A 144 11.97 -8.97 18.26
C THR A 144 11.17 -9.23 17.00
N ASP A 145 10.86 -10.51 16.74
CA ASP A 145 9.88 -10.87 15.72
C ASP A 145 8.51 -10.27 16.04
N GLY A 146 7.79 -9.84 14.99
CA GLY A 146 6.43 -9.38 15.11
C GLY A 146 5.48 -10.54 15.42
N THR A 147 4.41 -10.26 16.12
CA THR A 147 3.41 -11.23 16.57
C THR A 147 2.02 -10.83 16.09
N LEU A 148 1.04 -11.72 16.25
CA LEU A 148 -0.36 -11.41 15.94
C LEU A 148 -0.89 -10.21 16.74
N SER A 149 -0.38 -9.97 17.95
CA SER A 149 -0.76 -8.80 18.77
C SER A 149 -0.36 -7.47 18.14
N ASP A 150 0.69 -7.46 17.30
CA ASP A 150 1.10 -6.28 16.54
C ASP A 150 0.12 -5.97 15.41
N CYS A 151 -0.55 -6.98 14.85
CA CYS A 151 -1.55 -6.82 13.80
C CYS A 151 -2.96 -6.51 14.35
N LEU A 152 -3.35 -7.10 15.47
CA LEU A 152 -4.70 -6.98 16.07
C LEU A 152 -4.88 -5.70 16.91
N GLN A 153 -4.39 -4.58 16.41
CA GLN A 153 -4.53 -3.28 17.06
C GLN A 153 -5.80 -2.55 16.58
N PRO A 154 -6.45 -1.75 17.44
CA PRO A 154 -7.61 -0.97 17.01
C PRO A 154 -7.21 0.07 15.95
N GLY A 155 -8.08 0.31 14.97
CA GLY A 155 -7.82 1.21 13.83
C GLY A 155 -7.40 2.64 14.23
N ARG A 156 -7.87 3.14 15.37
CA ARG A 156 -7.44 4.44 15.93
C ARG A 156 -5.93 4.54 16.26
N ARG A 157 -5.18 3.42 16.22
CA ARG A 157 -3.72 3.38 16.39
C ARG A 157 -2.94 3.31 15.08
N GLN A 158 -3.62 3.39 13.93
CA GLN A 158 -2.95 3.54 12.64
C GLN A 158 -2.11 4.82 12.67
N VAL A 159 -0.87 4.72 12.18
CA VAL A 159 0.01 5.87 11.97
C VAL A 159 -0.04 6.36 10.53
N ALA A 160 -0.45 5.50 9.60
CA ALA A 160 -0.80 5.87 8.25
C ALA A 160 -1.75 4.83 7.66
N ALA A 161 -2.54 5.25 6.69
CA ALA A 161 -3.36 4.37 5.88
C ALA A 161 -3.61 5.02 4.52
N GLY A 162 -3.95 4.19 3.54
CA GLY A 162 -4.23 4.68 2.20
C GLY A 162 -4.56 3.55 1.26
N TYR A 163 -4.68 3.92 -0.01
CA TYR A 163 -4.93 2.99 -1.08
C TYR A 163 -4.33 3.50 -2.40
N PHE A 164 -4.04 2.56 -3.28
CA PHE A 164 -3.76 2.79 -4.68
C PHE A 164 -4.99 2.40 -5.50
N ILE A 165 -5.34 3.22 -6.48
CA ILE A 165 -6.36 2.90 -7.49
C ILE A 165 -5.64 2.65 -8.81
N TYR A 166 -5.92 1.51 -9.44
CA TYR A 166 -5.47 1.14 -10.78
C TYR A 166 -6.65 1.26 -11.75
N GLY A 167 -7.03 2.49 -12.07
CA GLY A 167 -8.12 2.81 -13.00
C GLY A 167 -7.62 3.44 -14.29
N SER A 168 -8.41 4.35 -14.86
CA SER A 168 -8.01 5.16 -16.03
C SER A 168 -6.71 5.96 -15.82
N SER A 169 -6.41 6.27 -14.56
CA SER A 169 -5.09 6.70 -14.09
C SER A 169 -4.75 5.96 -12.81
N THR A 170 -3.46 5.85 -12.49
CA THR A 170 -3.03 5.30 -11.21
C THR A 170 -2.94 6.42 -10.17
N ILE A 171 -3.65 6.28 -9.06
CA ILE A 171 -3.72 7.29 -8.00
C ILE A 171 -3.35 6.66 -6.67
N LEU A 172 -2.49 7.33 -5.90
CA LEU A 172 -2.27 7.04 -4.48
C LEU A 172 -3.07 8.05 -3.65
N VAL A 173 -3.89 7.58 -2.72
CA VAL A 173 -4.50 8.41 -1.68
C VAL A 173 -4.05 7.91 -0.33
N TYR A 174 -3.52 8.78 0.52
CA TYR A 174 -3.12 8.38 1.87
C TYR A 174 -3.26 9.49 2.91
N THR A 175 -3.18 9.10 4.18
CA THR A 175 -3.15 9.98 5.35
C THR A 175 -2.17 9.47 6.40
N THR A 176 -1.61 10.39 7.18
CA THR A 176 -0.85 10.13 8.42
C THR A 176 -1.53 10.74 9.65
N GLY A 177 -2.79 11.16 9.52
CA GLY A 177 -3.55 11.90 10.54
C GLY A 177 -3.63 13.41 10.31
N ASN A 178 -2.78 13.98 9.44
CA ASN A 178 -2.76 15.40 9.10
C ASN A 178 -3.34 15.68 7.70
N GLY A 179 -4.64 15.39 7.55
CA GLY A 179 -5.36 15.51 6.28
C GLY A 179 -5.16 14.30 5.36
N VAL A 180 -5.86 14.32 4.22
CA VAL A 180 -5.84 13.25 3.21
C VAL A 180 -5.32 13.84 1.91
N HIS A 181 -4.36 13.19 1.26
CA HIS A 181 -3.72 13.72 0.06
C HIS A 181 -3.72 12.69 -1.06
N GLY A 182 -4.09 13.12 -2.26
CA GLY A 182 -4.12 12.32 -3.48
C GLY A 182 -3.01 12.71 -4.46
N PHE A 183 -2.34 11.70 -5.01
CA PHE A 183 -1.26 11.85 -5.97
C PHE A 183 -1.56 11.00 -7.19
N THR A 184 -1.35 11.56 -8.38
CA THR A 184 -1.55 10.86 -9.65
C THR A 184 -0.20 10.47 -10.22
N LEU A 185 -0.04 9.21 -10.63
CA LEU A 185 1.14 8.72 -11.32
C LEU A 185 1.20 9.34 -12.71
N ASP A 186 2.31 10.01 -13.02
CA ASP A 186 2.70 10.33 -14.39
C ASP A 186 3.55 9.18 -14.95
N PRO A 187 3.03 8.36 -15.89
CA PRO A 187 3.77 7.21 -16.40
C PRO A 187 5.00 7.59 -17.24
N SER A 188 5.06 8.83 -17.75
CA SER A 188 6.16 9.29 -18.61
C SER A 188 7.46 9.50 -17.83
N ILE A 189 7.34 9.85 -16.54
CA ILE A 189 8.46 10.07 -15.62
C ILE A 189 8.51 9.06 -14.47
N GLY A 190 7.44 8.28 -14.27
CA GLY A 190 7.37 7.24 -13.24
C GLY A 190 7.19 7.78 -11.81
N GLU A 191 6.63 8.98 -11.68
CA GLU A 191 6.48 9.70 -10.40
C GLU A 191 5.02 10.01 -10.06
N PHE A 192 4.70 9.92 -8.78
CA PHE A 192 3.40 10.35 -8.24
C PHE A 192 3.45 11.83 -7.91
N LEU A 193 2.63 12.62 -8.60
CA LEU A 193 2.54 14.06 -8.45
C LEU A 193 1.29 14.45 -7.66
N LEU A 194 1.44 15.39 -6.72
CA LEU A 194 0.33 15.88 -5.90
C LEU A 194 -0.74 16.49 -6.81
N SER A 195 -1.91 15.85 -6.84
CA SER A 195 -3.04 16.26 -7.68
C SER A 195 -4.25 16.68 -6.85
N HIS A 196 -4.39 16.18 -5.62
CA HIS A 196 -5.53 16.43 -4.74
C HIS A 196 -5.05 16.72 -3.31
N PRO A 197 -4.65 17.97 -2.99
CA PRO A 197 -4.24 18.32 -1.64
C PRO A 197 -5.43 18.40 -0.68
N ASN A 198 -5.27 17.86 0.54
CA ASN A 198 -6.22 17.98 1.65
C ASN A 198 -7.68 17.67 1.26
N ILE A 199 -7.90 16.48 0.70
CA ILE A 199 -9.21 15.95 0.31
C ILE A 199 -10.16 16.00 1.50
N GLN A 200 -11.36 16.53 1.27
CA GLN A 200 -12.47 16.50 2.23
C GLN A 200 -13.73 15.98 1.52
N ILE A 201 -14.43 15.07 2.18
CA ILE A 201 -15.74 14.63 1.71
C ILE A 201 -16.76 15.79 1.86
N PRO A 202 -17.65 16.02 0.87
CA PRO A 202 -18.71 17.00 1.03
C PRO A 202 -19.65 16.59 2.19
N LYS A 203 -20.29 17.58 2.82
CA LYS A 203 -21.25 17.33 3.92
C LYS A 203 -22.41 16.41 3.55
N ARG A 204 -22.74 16.30 2.26
CA ARG A 204 -23.81 15.44 1.74
C ARG A 204 -23.45 14.92 0.35
N GLY A 205 -23.49 13.60 0.19
CA GLY A 205 -23.37 12.92 -1.10
C GLY A 205 -24.67 12.92 -1.90
N LYS A 206 -24.56 12.64 -3.21
CA LYS A 206 -25.70 12.44 -4.12
C LYS A 206 -25.83 10.99 -4.64
N ILE A 207 -24.89 10.13 -4.23
CA ILE A 207 -24.72 8.75 -4.68
C ILE A 207 -24.64 7.89 -3.42
N TYR A 208 -25.21 6.68 -3.46
CA TYR A 208 -25.26 5.73 -2.35
C TYR A 208 -24.37 4.52 -2.63
#